data_AF-A0A3N5YGY5-F1
#
_entry.id   AF-A0A3N5YGY5-F1
#
_cell.length_a   1.000
_cell.length_b   1.000
_cell.length_c   1.000
_cell.angle_alpha   90.00
_cell.angle_beta   90.00
_cell.angle_gamma   90.00
#
_symmetry.space_group_name_H-M   'P 1'
#
loop_
_entity.id
_entity.type
_entity.pdbx_description
1 polymer ?
#
loop_
_entity_poly.entity_id
_entity_poly.type
_entity_poly.pdbx_seq_one_letter_code
_entity_poly.pdbx_strand_id
1 'polypeptide(L)'
;MRARTVTAAFALLVLLTAPLAAQVPFTIGTFTAQPGTSVSGDLAVPGRGVEPGTTIPISILHGSRPGPVLALFASVHGYEYPPVLALQRLRKNIDPKDLAGTIIMVHVANMPSFLGRTIYYTPGDGKNLNRVFPGKADGTISERIAYQLTREVVDRATAVIDLH
;
A
#
# COMPACT_ATOMS: atom_id res chain seq x y z
N MET A 1 43.74 -33.44 56.82
CA MET A 1 42.39 -33.33 56.23
C MET A 1 42.37 -32.11 55.32
N ARG A 2 42.27 -32.29 53.99
CA ARG A 2 42.29 -31.18 53.01
C ARG A 2 40.86 -30.68 52.78
N ALA A 3 40.61 -29.41 53.05
CA ALA A 3 39.35 -28.74 52.77
C ALA A 3 39.18 -28.56 51.24
N ARG A 4 38.04 -29.02 50.70
CA ARG A 4 37.63 -28.79 49.32
C ARG A 4 36.76 -27.54 49.29
N THR A 5 37.26 -26.44 48.74
CA THR A 5 36.47 -25.28 48.34
C THR A 5 35.76 -25.61 47.02
N VAL A 6 34.44 -25.66 47.05
CA VAL A 6 33.58 -25.76 45.85
C VAL A 6 33.25 -24.34 45.42
N THR A 7 33.82 -23.90 44.30
CA THR A 7 33.53 -22.60 43.69
C THR A 7 32.22 -22.71 42.92
N ALA A 8 31.18 -22.02 43.39
CA ALA A 8 29.91 -21.91 42.67
C ALA A 8 30.09 -20.99 41.45
N ALA A 9 29.96 -21.54 40.25
CA ALA A 9 29.90 -20.76 39.02
C ALA A 9 28.47 -20.23 38.83
N PHE A 10 28.28 -18.94 39.05
CA PHE A 10 27.06 -18.22 38.64
C PHE A 10 27.12 -18.01 37.12
N ALA A 11 26.28 -18.74 36.37
CA ALA A 11 26.08 -18.47 34.96
C ALA A 11 25.14 -17.24 34.82
N LEU A 12 25.71 -16.10 34.43
CA LEU A 12 24.96 -14.90 34.09
C LEU A 12 24.29 -15.11 32.71
N LEU A 13 23.00 -15.42 32.71
CA LEU A 13 22.20 -15.48 31.48
C LEU A 13 21.90 -14.04 31.03
N VAL A 14 22.76 -13.48 30.17
CA VAL A 14 22.46 -12.22 29.49
C VAL A 14 21.43 -12.52 28.40
N LEU A 15 20.15 -12.25 28.69
CA LEU A 15 19.11 -12.15 27.67
C LEU A 15 19.45 -10.96 26.78
N LEU A 16 20.13 -11.23 25.65
CA LEU A 16 20.26 -10.28 24.55
C LEU A 16 18.87 -10.07 23.94
N THR A 17 18.08 -9.15 24.52
CA THR A 17 16.92 -8.60 23.83
C THR A 17 17.47 -7.75 22.69
N ALA A 18 17.55 -8.33 21.49
CA ALA A 18 17.77 -7.54 20.29
C ALA A 18 16.69 -6.43 20.28
N PRO A 19 17.06 -5.14 20.12
CA PRO A 19 16.06 -4.10 20.02
C PRO A 19 15.15 -4.46 18.84
N LEU A 20 13.85 -4.58 19.09
CA LEU A 20 12.87 -4.72 18.02
C LEU A 20 13.11 -3.53 17.10
N ALA A 21 13.62 -3.77 15.88
CA ALA A 21 13.91 -2.68 14.96
C ALA A 21 12.63 -1.85 14.80
N ALA A 22 12.69 -0.58 15.19
CA ALA A 22 11.53 0.30 15.13
C ALA A 22 11.05 0.37 13.67
N GLN A 23 9.76 0.11 13.45
CA GLN A 23 9.16 0.29 12.14
C GLN A 23 9.34 1.75 11.70
N VAL A 24 9.87 1.98 10.50
CA VAL A 24 10.05 3.33 9.94
C VAL A 24 8.78 3.81 9.26
N PRO A 25 8.53 5.12 9.18
CA PRO A 25 7.33 5.66 8.53
C PRO A 25 7.22 5.20 7.07
N PHE A 26 5.98 5.00 6.59
CA PHE A 26 5.69 4.57 5.23
C PHE A 26 5.00 5.69 4.44
N THR A 27 5.64 6.14 3.36
CA THR A 27 5.17 7.26 2.52
C THR A 27 4.67 6.77 1.18
N ILE A 28 3.53 7.24 0.66
CA ILE A 28 3.11 7.11 -0.75
C ILE A 28 2.85 8.51 -1.28
N GLY A 29 3.43 8.85 -2.43
CA GLY A 29 3.33 10.21 -2.99
C GLY A 29 3.75 11.26 -1.96
N THR A 30 2.80 12.09 -1.51
CA THR A 30 3.04 13.19 -0.56
C THR A 30 2.59 12.92 0.88
N PHE A 31 2.00 11.75 1.17
CA PHE A 31 1.45 11.45 2.49
C PHE A 31 2.16 10.27 3.16
N THR A 32 2.33 10.38 4.48
CA THR A 32 3.15 9.46 5.29
C THR A 32 2.36 8.93 6.48
N ALA A 33 2.33 7.60 6.63
CA ALA A 33 1.83 6.93 7.82
C ALA A 33 2.97 6.69 8.83
N GLN A 34 2.72 7.05 10.08
CA GLN A 34 3.61 6.70 11.20
C GLN A 34 3.30 5.25 11.65
N PRO A 35 4.24 4.57 12.33
CA PRO A 35 3.98 3.24 12.88
C PRO A 35 2.75 3.22 13.78
N GLY A 36 1.88 2.23 13.58
CA GLY A 36 0.63 2.09 14.33
C GLY A 36 -0.44 3.12 13.97
N THR A 37 -0.32 3.82 12.83
CA THR A 37 -1.32 4.78 12.36
C THR A 37 -1.85 4.46 10.97
N SER A 38 -2.94 5.13 10.59
CA SER A 38 -3.45 5.11 9.23
C SER A 38 -3.59 6.52 8.69
N VAL A 39 -3.36 6.66 7.39
CA VAL A 39 -3.54 7.92 6.66
C VAL A 39 -4.28 7.61 5.37
N SER A 40 -5.01 8.59 4.84
CA SER A 40 -5.59 8.51 3.51
C SER A 40 -5.28 9.78 2.75
N GLY A 41 -5.10 9.64 1.45
CA GLY A 41 -4.76 10.74 0.58
C GLY A 41 -4.95 10.35 -0.87
N ASP A 42 -4.78 11.35 -1.72
CA ASP A 42 -4.96 11.22 -3.16
C ASP A 42 -3.59 11.18 -3.82
N LEU A 43 -3.24 10.04 -4.41
CA LEU A 43 -2.02 9.91 -5.21
C LEU A 43 -2.23 10.64 -6.53
N ALA A 44 -1.41 11.65 -6.79
CA ALA A 44 -1.51 12.47 -7.99
C ALA A 44 -0.99 11.73 -9.24
N VAL A 45 -1.77 11.78 -10.32
CA VAL A 45 -1.35 11.42 -11.68
C VAL A 45 -1.31 12.72 -12.48
N PRO A 46 -0.12 13.29 -12.74
CA PRO A 46 0.00 14.55 -13.46
C PRO A 46 -0.64 14.51 -14.86
N GLY A 47 -1.15 15.66 -15.29
CA GLY A 47 -1.58 15.87 -16.67
C GLY A 47 -0.38 15.92 -17.63
N ARG A 48 -0.66 15.85 -18.93
CA ARG A 48 0.36 15.93 -19.99
C ARG A 48 -0.13 16.85 -21.11
N GLY A 49 0.55 17.97 -21.31
CA GLY A 49 0.15 18.96 -22.32
C GLY A 49 -1.27 19.47 -22.03
N VAL A 50 -2.19 19.23 -22.97
CA VAL A 50 -3.61 19.58 -22.83
C VAL A 50 -4.44 18.50 -22.14
N GLU A 51 -3.90 17.29 -21.95
CA GLU A 51 -4.61 16.22 -21.25
C GLU A 51 -4.62 16.48 -19.73
N PRO A 52 -5.80 16.49 -19.08
CA PRO A 52 -5.87 16.66 -17.64
C PRO A 52 -5.22 15.49 -16.89
N GLY A 53 -4.78 15.76 -15.67
CA GLY A 53 -4.37 14.73 -14.72
C GLY A 53 -5.56 14.07 -14.04
N THR A 54 -5.28 13.16 -13.12
CA THR A 54 -6.27 12.58 -12.21
C THR A 54 -5.66 12.32 -10.85
N THR A 55 -6.44 11.81 -9.91
CA THR A 55 -5.97 11.36 -8.60
C THR A 55 -6.43 9.94 -8.34
N ILE A 56 -5.76 9.24 -7.42
CA ILE A 56 -6.11 7.88 -7.02
C ILE A 56 -6.27 7.86 -5.50
N PRO A 57 -7.49 7.60 -4.97
CA PRO A 57 -7.72 7.59 -3.53
C PRO A 57 -7.09 6.35 -2.89
N ILE A 58 -6.16 6.58 -1.97
CA ILE A 58 -5.39 5.53 -1.30
C ILE A 58 -5.48 5.68 0.22
N SER A 59 -5.50 4.55 0.91
CA SER A 59 -5.22 4.49 2.35
C SER A 59 -3.97 3.67 2.63
N ILE A 60 -3.17 4.12 3.58
CA ILE A 60 -2.08 3.33 4.18
C ILE A 60 -2.50 2.98 5.60
N LEU A 61 -2.53 1.69 5.92
CA LEU A 61 -2.63 1.19 7.30
C LEU A 61 -1.27 0.62 7.65
N HIS A 62 -0.52 1.32 8.48
CA HIS A 62 0.86 1.01 8.77
C HIS A 62 1.00 0.44 10.17
N GLY A 63 1.45 -0.82 10.24
CA GLY A 63 1.57 -1.58 11.47
C GLY A 63 2.44 -0.92 12.53
N SER A 64 2.28 -1.33 13.78
CA SER A 64 3.23 -0.96 14.85
C SER A 64 4.53 -1.76 14.78
N ARG A 65 4.52 -2.91 14.09
CA ARG A 65 5.62 -3.86 14.01
C ARG A 65 6.05 -4.14 12.56
N PRO A 66 7.35 -4.35 12.30
CA PRO A 66 7.87 -4.77 10.98
C PRO A 66 7.14 -5.97 10.39
N GLY A 67 6.94 -5.97 9.07
CA GLY A 67 6.28 -7.06 8.36
C GLY A 67 6.12 -6.78 6.86
N PRO A 68 5.44 -7.69 6.12
CA PRO A 68 5.27 -7.57 4.67
C PRO A 68 4.36 -6.39 4.29
N VAL A 69 4.42 -6.00 3.01
CA VAL A 69 3.51 -5.00 2.44
C VAL A 69 2.48 -5.72 1.58
N LEU A 70 1.20 -5.57 1.90
CA LEU A 70 0.08 -6.07 1.11
C LEU A 70 -0.60 -4.90 0.39
N ALA A 71 -0.71 -4.97 -0.93
CA ALA A 71 -1.52 -4.04 -1.69
C ALA A 71 -2.86 -4.66 -2.08
N LEU A 72 -3.93 -3.93 -1.82
CA LEU A 72 -5.31 -4.28 -2.19
C LEU A 72 -5.80 -3.27 -3.23
N PHE A 73 -6.20 -3.75 -4.40
CA PHE A 73 -6.72 -2.94 -5.50
C PHE A 73 -8.21 -3.12 -5.66
N ALA A 74 -8.90 -2.02 -5.94
CA ALA A 74 -10.30 -2.01 -6.33
C ALA A 74 -10.52 -1.04 -7.50
N SER A 75 -11.52 -1.34 -8.33
CA SER A 75 -11.96 -0.47 -9.42
C SER A 75 -10.83 -0.13 -10.39
N VAL A 76 -10.17 -1.19 -10.87
CA VAL A 76 -9.32 -1.13 -12.07
C VAL A 76 -10.20 -0.85 -13.29
N HIS A 77 -11.43 -1.38 -13.27
CA HIS A 77 -12.51 -1.04 -14.19
C HIS A 77 -13.57 -0.18 -13.49
N GLY A 78 -14.25 0.70 -14.23
CA GLY A 78 -15.10 1.74 -13.65
C GLY A 78 -16.41 1.26 -13.01
N TYR A 79 -16.83 0.01 -13.24
CA TYR A 79 -18.09 -0.56 -12.74
C TYR A 79 -17.93 -1.54 -11.55
N GLU A 80 -16.74 -1.61 -10.96
CA GLU A 80 -16.41 -2.55 -9.87
C GLU A 80 -16.68 -1.93 -8.49
N TYR A 81 -17.93 -1.53 -8.23
CA TYR A 81 -18.32 -0.87 -6.98
C TYR A 81 -18.19 -1.73 -5.71
N PRO A 82 -18.54 -3.05 -5.71
CA PRO A 82 -18.49 -3.85 -4.49
C PRO A 82 -17.09 -3.94 -3.86
N PRO A 83 -15.99 -4.14 -4.63
CA PRO A 83 -14.63 -4.02 -4.11
C PRO A 83 -14.33 -2.70 -3.41
N VAL A 84 -14.75 -1.56 -3.98
CA VAL A 84 -14.55 -0.23 -3.37
C VAL A 84 -15.19 -0.17 -1.98
N LEU A 85 -16.44 -0.63 -1.88
CA LEU A 85 -17.17 -0.66 -0.60
C LEU A 85 -16.54 -1.66 0.39
N ALA A 86 -16.03 -2.78 -0.10
CA ALA A 86 -15.36 -3.78 0.72
C ALA A 86 -14.09 -3.20 1.36
N LEU A 87 -13.24 -2.49 0.60
CA LEU A 87 -12.04 -1.85 1.13
C LEU A 87 -12.37 -0.75 2.15
N GLN A 88 -13.39 0.07 1.89
CA GLN A 88 -13.85 1.09 2.84
C GLN A 88 -14.34 0.49 4.16
N ARG A 89 -15.00 -0.67 4.13
CA ARG A 89 -15.43 -1.40 5.34
C ARG A 89 -14.26 -2.06 6.04
N LEU A 90 -13.41 -2.76 5.29
CA LEU A 90 -12.23 -3.44 5.82
C LEU A 90 -11.31 -2.47 6.55
N ARG A 91 -11.07 -1.28 5.99
CA ARG A 91 -10.28 -0.23 6.64
C ARG A 91 -10.75 0.10 8.05
N LYS A 92 -12.07 0.11 8.30
CA LYS A 92 -12.63 0.44 9.62
C LYS A 92 -12.47 -0.70 10.63
N ASN A 93 -12.20 -1.92 10.16
CA ASN A 93 -12.11 -3.12 10.98
C ASN A 93 -10.66 -3.51 11.34
N ILE A 94 -9.67 -2.74 10.87
CA ILE A 94 -8.25 -3.00 11.12
C ILE A 94 -7.71 -1.87 11.98
N ASP A 95 -7.24 -2.19 13.20
CA ASP A 95 -6.41 -1.29 13.99
C ASP A 95 -4.94 -1.46 13.57
N PRO A 96 -4.28 -0.42 13.02
CA PRO A 96 -2.86 -0.49 12.67
C PRO A 96 -1.94 -0.82 13.86
N LYS A 97 -2.36 -0.57 15.10
CA LYS A 97 -1.57 -0.95 16.29
C LYS A 97 -1.41 -2.46 16.43
N ASP A 98 -2.37 -3.23 15.95
CA ASP A 98 -2.35 -4.70 16.01
C ASP A 98 -1.69 -5.34 14.79
N LEU A 99 -1.40 -4.55 13.74
CA LEU A 99 -0.82 -5.03 12.48
C LEU A 99 0.72 -5.15 12.54
N ALA A 100 1.24 -6.20 11.89
CA ALA A 100 2.65 -6.28 11.50
C ALA A 100 2.78 -6.09 9.98
N GLY A 101 3.60 -5.14 9.54
CA GLY A 101 3.74 -4.76 8.14
C GLY A 101 2.86 -3.58 7.74
N THR A 102 2.45 -3.54 6.47
CA THR A 102 1.66 -2.42 5.89
C THR A 102 0.59 -2.95 4.96
N ILE A 103 -0.60 -2.35 5.01
CA ILE A 103 -1.65 -2.56 4.00
C ILE A 103 -1.82 -1.25 3.22
N ILE A 104 -1.66 -1.32 1.90
CA ILE A 104 -1.97 -0.24 0.96
C ILE A 104 -3.32 -0.58 0.34
N MET A 105 -4.30 0.31 0.45
CA MET A 105 -5.62 0.15 -0.14
C MET A 105 -5.80 1.17 -1.26
N VAL A 106 -5.80 0.72 -2.51
CA VAL A 106 -6.15 1.52 -3.69
C VAL A 106 -7.66 1.42 -3.87
N HIS A 107 -8.40 2.42 -3.42
CA HIS A 107 -9.87 2.35 -3.39
C HIS A 107 -10.49 2.45 -4.78
N VAL A 108 -9.92 3.28 -5.65
CA VAL A 108 -10.35 3.43 -7.05
C VAL A 108 -9.14 3.62 -7.94
N ALA A 109 -8.64 2.54 -8.53
CA ALA A 109 -7.45 2.60 -9.38
C ALA A 109 -7.67 3.45 -10.65
N ASN A 110 -8.87 3.42 -11.23
CA ASN A 110 -9.20 4.13 -12.46
C ASN A 110 -10.31 5.18 -12.24
N MET A 111 -9.94 6.30 -11.60
CA MET A 111 -10.88 7.40 -11.34
C MET A 111 -11.61 7.94 -12.58
N PRO A 112 -10.96 8.14 -13.74
CA PRO A 112 -11.67 8.54 -14.96
C PRO A 112 -12.76 7.54 -15.38
N SER A 113 -12.46 6.24 -15.33
CA SER A 113 -13.47 5.21 -15.67
C SER A 113 -14.60 5.14 -14.66
N PHE A 114 -14.28 5.22 -13.37
CA PHE A 114 -15.25 5.18 -12.29
C PHE A 114 -16.23 6.36 -12.35
N LEU A 115 -15.73 7.59 -12.48
CA LEU A 115 -16.58 8.78 -12.61
C LEU A 115 -17.34 8.80 -13.94
N GLY A 116 -16.66 8.39 -15.02
CA GLY A 116 -17.21 8.32 -16.37
C GLY A 116 -18.16 7.15 -16.59
N ARG A 117 -18.34 6.26 -15.61
CA ARG A 117 -19.23 5.09 -15.69
C ARG A 117 -18.95 4.24 -16.93
N THR A 118 -17.69 3.93 -17.16
CA THR A 118 -17.28 3.02 -18.24
C THR A 118 -16.94 1.65 -17.67
N ILE A 119 -17.25 0.60 -18.44
CA ILE A 119 -17.00 -0.77 -18.01
C ILE A 119 -15.50 -1.03 -18.07
N TYR A 120 -14.92 -1.20 -19.27
CA TYR A 120 -13.52 -1.67 -19.40
C TYR A 120 -12.50 -0.63 -19.84
N TYR A 121 -12.94 0.48 -20.43
CA TYR A 121 -12.06 1.37 -21.19
C TYR A 121 -12.07 2.78 -20.62
N THR A 122 -10.88 3.31 -20.35
CA THR A 122 -10.71 4.64 -19.77
C THR A 122 -11.16 5.73 -20.74
N PRO A 123 -12.08 6.61 -20.32
CA PRO A 123 -12.40 7.81 -21.06
C PRO A 123 -11.13 8.65 -21.29
N GLY A 124 -10.91 9.09 -22.52
CA GLY A 124 -9.75 9.92 -22.90
C GLY A 124 -8.71 9.18 -23.72
N ASP A 125 -8.51 7.88 -23.52
CA ASP A 125 -7.59 7.09 -24.36
C ASP A 125 -8.14 5.75 -24.87
N GLY A 126 -9.32 5.31 -24.39
CA GLY A 126 -9.97 4.09 -24.84
C GLY A 126 -9.21 2.81 -24.46
N LYS A 127 -8.22 2.88 -23.57
CA LYS A 127 -7.42 1.72 -23.17
C LYS A 127 -8.03 1.02 -21.96
N ASN A 128 -7.82 -0.28 -21.88
CA ASN A 128 -8.09 -1.04 -20.66
C ASN A 128 -6.89 -0.90 -19.71
N LEU A 129 -7.11 -0.36 -18.50
CA LEU A 129 -6.04 -0.15 -17.52
C LEU A 129 -5.29 -1.45 -17.18
N ASN A 130 -6.00 -2.56 -17.06
CA ASN A 130 -5.44 -3.89 -16.75
C ASN A 130 -4.60 -4.50 -17.90
N ARG A 131 -4.39 -3.76 -18.99
CA ARG A 131 -3.59 -4.18 -20.15
C ARG A 131 -2.39 -3.28 -20.43
N VAL A 132 -2.19 -2.25 -19.60
CA VAL A 132 -1.14 -1.24 -19.82
C VAL A 132 -0.12 -1.13 -18.70
N PHE A 133 -0.22 -1.93 -17.64
CA PHE A 133 0.87 -2.08 -16.65
C PHE A 133 2.15 -2.62 -17.33
N PRO A 134 3.36 -2.15 -16.95
CA PRO A 134 3.68 -1.25 -15.83
C PRO A 134 3.46 0.26 -16.11
N GLY A 135 2.87 0.61 -17.26
CA GLY A 135 2.58 1.98 -17.63
C GLY A 135 3.78 2.75 -18.16
N LYS A 136 3.55 4.03 -18.48
CA LYS A 136 4.55 4.99 -18.95
C LYS A 136 4.25 6.37 -18.35
N ALA A 137 5.25 6.99 -17.72
CA ALA A 137 5.13 8.32 -17.13
C ALA A 137 4.68 9.38 -18.15
N ASP A 138 5.11 9.20 -19.39
CA ASP A 138 4.87 10.10 -20.51
C ASP A 138 3.82 9.53 -21.51
N GLY A 139 3.13 8.45 -21.16
CA GLY A 139 2.10 7.83 -22.00
C GLY A 139 0.73 8.53 -21.93
N THR A 140 -0.30 7.83 -22.40
CA THR A 140 -1.70 8.25 -22.27
C THR A 140 -2.18 8.18 -20.82
N ILE A 141 -3.36 8.72 -20.49
CA ILE A 141 -3.87 8.75 -19.11
C ILE A 141 -3.87 7.37 -18.43
N SER A 142 -4.28 6.29 -19.11
CA SER A 142 -4.23 4.92 -18.57
C SER A 142 -2.80 4.46 -18.31
N GLU A 143 -1.86 4.76 -19.21
CA GLU A 143 -0.44 4.43 -19.03
C GLU A 143 0.19 5.23 -17.87
N ARG A 144 -0.22 6.49 -17.65
CA ARG A 144 0.25 7.31 -16.53
C ARG A 144 -0.32 6.85 -15.19
N ILE A 145 -1.59 6.44 -15.14
CA ILE A 145 -2.21 5.80 -13.97
C ILE A 145 -1.44 4.52 -13.62
N ALA A 146 -1.26 3.62 -14.60
CA ALA A 146 -0.53 2.38 -14.40
C ALA A 146 0.92 2.62 -13.96
N TYR A 147 1.58 3.66 -14.48
CA TYR A 147 2.93 4.06 -14.07
C TYR A 147 2.98 4.44 -12.58
N GLN A 148 2.08 5.33 -12.13
CA GLN A 148 2.05 5.75 -10.73
C GLN A 148 1.73 4.59 -9.80
N LEU A 149 0.73 3.76 -10.14
CA LEU A 149 0.38 2.58 -9.35
C LEU A 149 1.52 1.56 -9.30
N THR A 150 2.26 1.38 -10.39
CA THR A 150 3.41 0.47 -10.40
C THR A 150 4.48 0.96 -9.43
N ARG A 151 4.93 2.20 -9.57
CA ARG A 151 6.04 2.76 -8.78
C ARG A 151 5.70 2.91 -7.30
N GLU A 152 4.51 3.42 -7.01
CA GLU A 152 4.13 3.81 -5.64
C GLU A 152 3.50 2.67 -4.85
N VAL A 153 2.97 1.65 -5.53
CA VAL A 153 2.21 0.57 -4.89
C VAL A 153 2.79 -0.81 -5.22
N VAL A 154 2.81 -1.21 -6.50
CA VAL A 154 3.17 -2.58 -6.90
C VAL A 154 4.62 -2.91 -6.56
N ASP A 155 5.57 -2.04 -6.94
CA ASP A 155 7.01 -2.23 -6.71
C ASP A 155 7.38 -2.28 -5.21
N ARG A 156 6.47 -1.84 -4.34
CA ARG A 156 6.65 -1.79 -2.89
C ARG A 156 5.90 -2.87 -2.14
N ALA A 157 5.01 -3.59 -2.84
CA ALA A 157 4.20 -4.64 -2.27
C ALA A 157 4.96 -5.97 -2.30
N THR A 158 4.90 -6.72 -1.19
CA THR A 158 5.29 -8.13 -1.15
C THR A 158 4.27 -9.00 -1.86
N ALA A 159 2.99 -8.62 -1.82
CA ALA A 159 1.90 -9.27 -2.52
C ALA A 159 0.82 -8.27 -2.95
N VAL A 160 0.14 -8.56 -4.06
CA VAL A 160 -0.97 -7.76 -4.59
C VAL A 160 -2.20 -8.65 -4.68
N ILE A 161 -3.34 -8.13 -4.22
CA ILE A 161 -4.67 -8.71 -4.44
C ILE A 161 -5.50 -7.66 -5.17
N ASP A 162 -5.99 -8.03 -6.35
CA ASP A 162 -6.83 -7.18 -7.18
C ASP A 162 -8.26 -7.73 -7.19
N LEU A 163 -9.22 -6.91 -6.78
CA LEU A 163 -10.61 -7.28 -6.60
C LEU A 163 -11.46 -6.76 -7.79
N HIS A 164 -12.01 -7.67 -8.59
CA HIS A 164 -12.89 -7.42 -9.74
C HIS A 164 -14.34 -7.78 -9.40
#